data_AF-A0A842G775-F1
#
_entry.id   AF-A0A842G775-F1
#
_cell.length_a   1.000
_cell.length_b   1.000
_cell.length_c   1.000
_cell.angle_alpha   90.00
_cell.angle_beta   90.00
_cell.angle_gamma   90.00
#
_symmetry.space_group_name_H-M   'P 1'
#
loop_
_entity.id
_entity.type
_entity.pdbx_description
1 polymer ?
#
loop_
_entity_poly.entity_id
_entity_poly.type
_entity_poly.pdbx_seq_one_letter_code
_entity_poly.pdbx_strand_id
1 'polypeptide(L)'
;IEEALLFSRTLLKRLDSFQYFAECRHIEQNIYTNLSTLCLEYNDFHSAKRFSDIAIEKAKKYTLVYEKVCSELNHAIACIKLTGDESAYEVIKQNMLIIRYLKFDDLHEHFSSFLKKFEIEVNV
;
A
#
# COMPACT_ATOMS: atom_id res chain seq x y z
N ILE A 1 7.15 -10.12 -12.59
CA ILE A 1 6.00 -9.85 -11.68
C ILE A 1 5.13 -11.09 -11.47
N GLU A 2 4.75 -11.83 -12.51
CA GLU A 2 3.83 -12.99 -12.39
C GLU A 2 4.29 -14.06 -11.41
N GLU A 3 5.57 -14.42 -11.41
CA GLU A 3 6.12 -15.38 -10.44
C GLU A 3 5.98 -14.88 -9.00
N ALA A 4 6.31 -13.61 -8.73
CA ALA A 4 6.15 -13.01 -7.41
C ALA A 4 4.68 -13.03 -6.97
N LEU A 5 3.74 -12.67 -7.87
CA LEU A 5 2.31 -12.74 -7.60
C LEU A 5 1.86 -14.18 -7.28
N LEU A 6 2.35 -15.17 -8.04
CA LEU A 6 2.04 -16.57 -7.84
C LEU A 6 2.56 -17.06 -6.48
N PHE A 7 3.84 -16.83 -6.18
CA PHE A 7 4.46 -17.23 -4.92
C PHE A 7 3.76 -16.60 -3.72
N SER A 8 3.48 -15.29 -3.76
CA SER A 8 2.78 -14.62 -2.67
C SER A 8 1.37 -15.15 -2.45
N ARG A 9 0.60 -15.44 -3.51
CA ARG A 9 -0.73 -16.07 -3.39
C ARG A 9 -0.64 -17.46 -2.75
N THR A 10 0.34 -18.26 -3.15
CA THR A 10 0.56 -19.59 -2.56
C THR A 10 0.96 -19.50 -1.09
N LEU A 11 1.80 -18.53 -0.72
CA LEU A 11 2.20 -18.28 0.66
C LEU A 11 1.03 -17.83 1.52
N LEU A 12 0.24 -16.85 1.05
CA LEU A 12 -0.95 -16.35 1.76
C LEU A 12 -1.93 -17.48 2.07
N LYS A 13 -2.20 -18.37 1.11
CA LYS A 13 -3.06 -19.55 1.32
C LYS A 13 -2.54 -20.49 2.41
N ARG A 14 -1.22 -20.57 2.60
CA ARG A 14 -0.61 -21.35 3.70
C ARG A 14 -0.69 -20.61 5.03
N LEU A 15 -0.51 -19.29 5.02
CA LEU A 15 -0.59 -18.46 6.23
C LEU A 15 -1.97 -18.46 6.88
N ASP A 16 -3.05 -18.64 6.09
CA ASP A 16 -4.41 -18.82 6.62
C ASP A 16 -4.50 -19.94 7.68
N SER A 17 -3.66 -20.98 7.56
CA SER A 17 -3.60 -22.09 8.54
C SER A 17 -3.06 -21.66 9.91
N PHE A 18 -2.45 -20.48 9.99
CA PHE A 18 -1.78 -19.91 11.17
C PHE A 18 -2.39 -18.57 11.60
N GLN A 19 -3.60 -18.24 11.13
CA GLN A 19 -4.28 -16.96 11.37
C GLN A 19 -4.43 -16.54 12.85
N TYR A 20 -4.34 -17.49 13.78
CA TYR A 20 -4.41 -17.23 15.22
C TYR A 20 -3.15 -16.53 15.76
N PHE A 21 -2.00 -16.73 15.13
CA PHE A 21 -0.75 -16.08 15.50
C PHE A 21 -0.74 -14.62 15.03
N ALA A 22 -0.33 -13.70 15.91
CA ALA A 22 -0.30 -12.27 15.58
C ALA A 22 0.76 -11.99 14.51
N GLU A 23 1.88 -12.70 14.58
CA GLU A 23 3.02 -12.63 13.67
C GLU A 23 2.59 -12.95 12.24
N CYS A 24 1.75 -13.97 12.04
CA CYS A 24 1.23 -14.32 10.72
C CYS A 24 0.40 -13.18 10.12
N ARG A 25 -0.32 -12.42 10.96
CA ARG A 25 -1.13 -11.29 10.51
C ARG A 25 -0.27 -10.12 10.05
N HIS A 26 0.84 -9.85 10.75
CA HIS A 26 1.85 -8.89 10.30
C HIS A 26 2.51 -9.33 8.99
N ILE A 27 2.83 -10.62 8.85
CA ILE A 27 3.41 -11.16 7.61
C ILE A 27 2.43 -11.00 6.45
N GLU A 28 1.16 -11.38 6.62
CA GLU A 28 0.14 -11.23 5.58
C GLU A 28 -0.04 -9.78 5.15
N GLN A 29 -0.17 -8.85 6.10
CA GLN A 29 -0.29 -7.45 5.78
C GLN A 29 0.93 -6.98 4.97
N ASN A 30 2.15 -7.33 5.38
CA ASN A 30 3.37 -6.92 4.69
C ASN A 30 3.42 -7.49 3.27
N ILE A 31 2.98 -8.73 3.08
CA ILE A 31 2.85 -9.33 1.74
C ILE A 31 1.91 -8.50 0.87
N TYR A 32 0.72 -8.13 1.37
CA TYR A 32 -0.23 -7.35 0.58
C TYR A 32 0.28 -5.93 0.26
N THR A 33 0.89 -5.25 1.21
CA THR A 33 1.50 -3.93 0.98
C THR A 33 2.61 -4.04 -0.07
N ASN A 34 3.52 -5.00 0.06
CA ASN A 34 4.60 -5.23 -0.91
C ASN A 34 4.07 -5.59 -2.31
N LEU A 35 3.04 -6.42 -2.38
CA LEU A 35 2.38 -6.75 -3.65
C LEU A 35 1.77 -5.52 -4.30
N SER A 36 1.10 -4.66 -3.53
CA SER A 36 0.53 -3.42 -4.07
C SER A 36 1.61 -2.46 -4.56
N THR A 37 2.72 -2.30 -3.83
CA THR A 37 3.88 -1.50 -4.25
C THR A 37 4.49 -2.03 -5.54
N LEU A 38 4.73 -3.35 -5.62
CA LEU A 38 5.25 -3.99 -6.82
C LEU A 38 4.31 -3.79 -8.02
N CYS A 39 3.00 -3.90 -7.82
CA CYS A 39 2.03 -3.63 -8.88
C CYS A 39 2.10 -2.16 -9.36
N LEU A 40 2.27 -1.18 -8.46
CA LEU A 40 2.51 0.21 -8.86
C LEU A 40 3.80 0.36 -9.67
N GLU A 41 4.90 -0.25 -9.25
CA GLU A 41 6.17 -0.19 -9.98
C GLU A 41 6.05 -0.61 -11.45
N TYR A 42 5.20 -1.60 -11.71
CA TYR A 42 4.92 -2.17 -13.03
C TYR A 42 3.66 -1.59 -13.70
N ASN A 43 3.08 -0.51 -13.16
CA ASN A 43 1.89 0.16 -13.67
C ASN A 43 0.62 -0.73 -13.73
N ASP A 44 0.56 -1.83 -12.98
CA ASP A 44 -0.64 -2.64 -12.81
C ASP A 44 -1.53 -2.03 -11.73
N PHE A 45 -2.18 -0.91 -12.07
CA PHE A 45 -2.98 -0.14 -11.11
C PHE A 45 -4.21 -0.89 -10.61
N HIS A 46 -4.79 -1.80 -11.41
CA HIS A 46 -5.92 -2.62 -10.98
C HIS A 46 -5.51 -3.59 -9.86
N SER A 47 -4.41 -4.31 -10.04
CA SER A 47 -3.90 -5.20 -8.98
C SER A 47 -3.39 -4.41 -7.78
N ALA A 48 -2.73 -3.27 -8.01
CA ALA A 48 -2.27 -2.38 -6.94
C ALA A 48 -3.44 -1.98 -6.04
N LYS A 49 -4.52 -1.42 -6.63
CA LYS A 49 -5.74 -1.04 -5.91
C LYS A 49 -6.32 -2.21 -5.12
N ARG A 50 -6.43 -3.39 -5.75
CA ARG A 50 -6.99 -4.59 -5.10
C ARG A 50 -6.16 -5.05 -3.91
N PHE A 51 -4.84 -5.13 -4.05
CA PHE A 51 -3.98 -5.60 -2.95
C PHE A 51 -3.88 -4.58 -1.82
N SER A 52 -3.85 -3.28 -2.14
CA SER A 52 -3.83 -2.22 -1.13
C SER A 52 -5.15 -2.17 -0.34
N ASP A 53 -6.29 -2.38 -0.99
CA ASP A 53 -7.60 -2.43 -0.31
C ASP A 53 -7.66 -3.56 0.74
N ILE A 54 -7.16 -4.75 0.38
CA ILE A 54 -7.03 -5.87 1.31
C ILE A 54 -6.07 -5.54 2.46
N ALA A 55 -4.94 -4.87 2.17
CA ALA A 55 -3.97 -4.47 3.18
C ALA A 55 -4.56 -3.46 4.18
N ILE A 56 -5.34 -2.48 3.71
CA ILE A 56 -6.03 -1.48 4.53
C ILE A 56 -6.97 -2.15 5.52
N GLU A 57 -7.82 -3.08 5.06
CA GLU A 57 -8.77 -3.78 5.93
C GLU A 57 -8.07 -4.62 7.00
N LYS A 58 -6.95 -5.27 6.66
CA LYS A 58 -6.12 -5.99 7.64
C LYS A 58 -5.45 -5.03 8.63
N ALA A 59 -4.91 -3.91 8.17
CA ALA A 59 -4.22 -2.95 9.02
C ALA A 59 -5.18 -2.28 10.03
N LYS A 60 -6.42 -1.96 9.62
CA LYS A 60 -7.48 -1.48 10.53
C LYS A 60 -7.78 -2.49 11.64
N LYS A 61 -7.93 -3.77 11.27
CA LYS A 61 -8.28 -4.85 12.22
C LYS A 61 -7.21 -5.06 13.30
N TYR A 62 -5.95 -4.81 13.00
CA TYR A 62 -4.82 -5.06 13.91
C TYR A 62 -4.09 -3.81 14.38
N THR A 63 -4.66 -2.62 14.14
CA THR A 63 -4.10 -1.32 14.59
C THR A 63 -2.67 -1.08 14.09
N LEU A 64 -2.38 -1.51 12.87
CA LEU A 64 -1.06 -1.39 12.23
C LEU A 64 -0.97 -0.05 11.49
N VAL A 65 -0.59 1.02 12.22
CA VAL A 65 -0.69 2.39 11.71
C VAL A 65 0.29 2.65 10.56
N TYR A 66 1.54 2.21 10.68
CA TYR A 66 2.56 2.41 9.62
C TYR A 66 2.15 1.72 8.32
N GLU A 67 1.72 0.48 8.44
CA GLU A 67 1.24 -0.40 7.39
C GLU A 67 0.00 0.17 6.69
N LYS A 68 -0.90 0.75 7.49
CA LYS A 68 -2.10 1.42 6.99
C LYS A 68 -1.73 2.63 6.13
N VAL A 69 -0.85 3.51 6.61
CA VAL A 69 -0.39 4.70 5.86
C VAL A 69 0.18 4.30 4.51
N CYS A 70 1.07 3.29 4.48
CA CYS A 70 1.66 2.81 3.23
C CYS A 70 0.61 2.26 2.26
N SER A 71 -0.34 1.48 2.78
CA SER A 71 -1.39 0.86 1.97
C SER A 71 -2.41 1.87 1.45
N GLU A 72 -2.77 2.89 2.24
CA GLU A 72 -3.63 3.99 1.83
C GLU A 72 -3.00 4.85 0.73
N LEU A 73 -1.70 5.12 0.82
CA LEU A 73 -0.97 5.82 -0.24
C LEU A 73 -0.95 4.99 -1.54
N ASN A 74 -0.65 3.70 -1.45
CA ASN A 74 -0.68 2.83 -2.62
C ASN A 74 -2.07 2.78 -3.27
N HIS A 75 -3.12 2.68 -2.46
CA HIS A 75 -4.50 2.67 -2.92
C HIS A 75 -4.88 3.99 -3.59
N ALA A 76 -4.55 5.12 -2.97
CA ALA A 76 -4.86 6.45 -3.48
C ALA A 76 -4.18 6.71 -4.83
N ILE A 77 -2.90 6.38 -4.96
CA ILE A 77 -2.16 6.46 -6.24
C ILE A 77 -2.87 5.62 -7.31
N ALA A 78 -3.23 4.38 -6.99
CA ALA A 78 -3.93 3.51 -7.93
C ALA A 78 -5.31 4.05 -8.35
N CYS A 79 -6.08 4.63 -7.42
CA CYS A 79 -7.36 5.28 -7.72
C CYS A 79 -7.20 6.47 -8.67
N ILE A 80 -6.22 7.35 -8.42
CA ILE A 80 -5.95 8.49 -9.29
C ILE A 80 -5.63 8.01 -10.71
N LYS A 81 -4.78 6.98 -10.86
CA LYS A 81 -4.38 6.48 -12.18
C LYS A 81 -5.48 5.72 -12.92
N LEU A 82 -6.44 5.13 -12.21
CA LEU A 82 -7.55 4.40 -12.84
C LEU A 82 -8.75 5.28 -13.18
N THR A 83 -9.13 6.19 -12.27
CA THR A 83 -10.40 6.91 -12.35
C THR A 83 -10.28 8.42 -12.20
N GLY A 84 -9.09 8.95 -11.90
CA GLY A 84 -8.92 10.37 -11.59
C GLY A 84 -9.66 10.79 -10.32
N ASP A 85 -9.78 9.90 -9.34
CA ASP A 85 -10.50 10.17 -8.08
C ASP A 85 -9.88 11.35 -7.31
N GLU A 86 -10.57 12.49 -7.31
CA GLU A 86 -10.12 13.71 -6.63
C GLU A 86 -10.00 13.52 -5.11
N SER A 87 -10.84 12.66 -4.51
CA SER A 87 -10.81 12.43 -3.06
C SER A 87 -9.51 11.73 -2.61
N ALA A 88 -8.87 10.99 -3.52
CA ALA A 88 -7.61 10.30 -3.27
C ALA A 88 -6.42 11.27 -3.11
N TYR A 89 -6.48 12.49 -3.66
CA TYR A 89 -5.44 13.50 -3.46
C TYR A 89 -5.36 13.96 -2.00
N GLU A 90 -6.51 14.11 -1.34
CA GLU A 90 -6.54 14.48 0.08
C GLU A 90 -5.99 13.35 0.96
N VAL A 91 -6.26 12.09 0.61
CA VAL A 91 -5.65 10.93 1.29
C VAL A 91 -4.13 10.94 1.19
N ILE A 92 -3.58 11.27 0.01
CA ILE A 92 -2.13 11.40 -0.18
C ILE A 92 -1.59 12.53 0.70
N LYS A 93 -2.22 13.71 0.65
CA LYS A 93 -1.78 14.87 1.42
C LYS A 93 -1.71 14.58 2.91
N GLN A 94 -2.77 14.02 3.47
CA GLN A 94 -2.85 13.70 4.91
C GLN A 94 -1.78 12.69 5.32
N ASN A 95 -1.61 11.62 4.55
CA ASN A 95 -0.64 10.59 4.85
C ASN A 95 0.81 11.09 4.71
N MET A 96 1.11 11.91 3.70
CA MET A 96 2.43 12.52 3.54
C MET A 96 2.77 13.47 4.70
N LEU A 97 1.79 14.24 5.20
CA LEU A 97 1.95 15.06 6.41
C LEU A 97 2.23 14.21 7.66
N ILE A 98 1.54 13.06 7.82
CA ILE A 98 1.78 12.13 8.93
C ILE A 98 3.22 11.59 8.87
N ILE A 99 3.66 11.12 7.70
CA ILE A 99 5.02 10.59 7.50
C ILE A 99 6.06 11.66 7.85
N ARG A 100 5.87 12.89 7.39
CA ARG A 100 6.75 14.03 7.69
C ARG A 100 6.78 14.34 9.19
N TYR A 101 5.62 14.36 9.85
CA TYR A 101 5.53 14.60 11.30
C TYR A 101 6.27 13.54 12.12
N LEU A 102 6.20 12.28 11.69
CA LEU A 102 6.89 11.15 12.31
C LEU A 102 8.39 11.05 11.97
N LYS A 103 8.89 11.93 11.09
CA LYS A 103 10.29 11.94 10.60
C LYS A 103 10.71 10.63 9.93
N PHE A 104 9.80 10.02 9.18
CA PHE A 104 10.11 8.87 8.33
C PHE A 104 10.59 9.34 6.96
N ASP A 105 11.77 9.96 6.94
CA ASP A 105 12.31 10.65 5.77
C ASP A 105 12.47 9.70 4.57
N ASP A 106 12.97 8.48 4.78
CA ASP A 106 13.11 7.46 3.73
C ASP A 106 11.76 7.08 3.10
N LEU A 107 10.71 6.95 3.92
CA LEU A 107 9.36 6.64 3.45
C LEU A 107 8.75 7.82 2.70
N HIS A 108 9.00 9.04 3.18
CA HIS A 108 8.57 10.25 2.53
C HIS A 108 9.22 10.38 1.14
N GLU A 109 10.53 10.13 1.05
CA GLU A 109 11.26 10.15 -0.22
C GLU A 109 10.74 9.06 -1.18
N HIS A 110 10.53 7.84 -0.67
CA HIS A 110 9.96 6.73 -1.44
C HIS A 110 8.63 7.11 -2.08
N PHE A 111 7.66 7.62 -1.31
CA PHE A 111 6.37 8.00 -1.87
C PHE A 111 6.45 9.26 -2.74
N SER A 112 7.30 10.23 -2.38
CA SER A 112 7.54 11.40 -3.23
C SER A 112 8.06 10.99 -4.62
N SER A 113 8.91 9.96 -4.68
CA SER A 113 9.40 9.40 -5.95
C SER A 113 8.28 8.78 -6.78
N PHE A 114 7.34 8.07 -6.16
CA PHE A 114 6.17 7.52 -6.84
C PHE A 114 5.23 8.61 -7.35
N LEU A 115 4.91 9.59 -6.52
CA LEU A 115 4.05 10.72 -6.91
C LEU A 115 4.63 11.44 -8.13
N LYS A 116 5.94 11.72 -8.11
CA LYS A 116 6.66 12.29 -9.25
C LYS A 116 6.62 11.38 -10.48
N LYS A 117 6.88 10.08 -10.33
CA LYS A 117 6.84 9.08 -11.42
C LYS A 117 5.49 9.06 -12.12
N PHE A 118 4.40 9.24 -11.37
CA PHE A 118 3.04 9.13 -11.88
C PHE A 118 2.38 10.46 -12.23
N GLU A 119 3.13 11.57 -12.12
CA GLU A 119 2.68 12.94 -12.38
C GLU A 119 1.52 13.36 -11.47
N ILE A 120 1.59 12.97 -10.19
CA ILE A 120 0.60 13.31 -9.17
C ILE A 120 1.18 14.46 -8.32
N GLU A 121 0.64 15.67 -8.50
CA GLU A 121 1.06 16.86 -7.77
C GLU A 121 0.21 17.06 -6.51
N VAL A 122 0.87 17.12 -5.35
CA VAL A 122 0.22 17.35 -4.05
C VAL A 122 1.03 18.36 -3.26
N ASN A 123 0.38 19.42 -2.75
CA ASN A 123 1.01 20.39 -1.86
C ASN A 123 1.00 19.84 -0.43
N VAL A 124 2.16 19.38 0.05
CA VAL A 124 2.40 18.78 1.38
C VAL A 124 3.26 19.67 2.25
#